data_AF-A0A1E5QXJ1-F1
#
_entry.id   AF-A0A1E5QXJ1-F1
#
_cell.length_a   1.000
_cell.length_b   1.000
_cell.length_c   1.000
_cell.angle_alpha   90.00
_cell.angle_beta   90.00
_cell.angle_gamma   90.00
#
_symmetry.space_group_name_H-M   'P 1'
#
loop_
_entity.id
_entity.type
_entity.pdbx_description
1 polymer ?
#
loop_
_entity_poly.entity_id
_entity_poly.type
_entity_poly.pdbx_seq_one_letter_code
_entity_poly.pdbx_strand_id
1 'polypeptide(L)'
;MKIIMFKKLLAICLVITLGFTTVACGSNNVRSNNTNFTNNTAQTINNIPSGQYPVQQATFNDVDGEYNLMLLNTPSGSRPNFMTTDLQMARLTDEEIEAGKQTYVEINGSNAVMHLTEDFRIEYIHNETETVTNPNTGRQETVIVRQQSSFWSPFAGAIAGQAIGSMLFRPQYYVPPVFQPGVPLRGFGGYGSSYSQAVDSYRSNHNTVPPVERNRQSVRTTGTIRNSQTGAVRGRTLSGTRATGSGVGSSNLRNSGTSNSTTRQRNNSSFGTNRTNTRRTPVRRTPTRRSSGFGRRRR
;
A
#
# COMPACT_ATOMS: atom_id res chain seq x y z
N MET A 1 9.17 58.61 45.91
CA MET A 1 9.40 57.56 44.88
C MET A 1 8.91 56.18 45.37
N LYS A 2 7.62 56.01 45.69
CA LYS A 2 7.02 54.71 46.09
C LYS A 2 5.55 54.50 45.63
N ILE A 3 4.84 55.56 45.22
CA ILE A 3 3.42 55.50 44.83
C ILE A 3 3.21 55.27 43.32
N ILE A 4 4.21 55.54 42.48
CA ILE A 4 4.11 55.43 41.00
C ILE A 4 4.28 53.99 40.51
N MET A 5 5.03 53.13 41.22
CA MET A 5 5.21 51.72 40.83
C MET A 5 4.00 50.84 41.16
N PHE A 6 3.19 51.19 42.17
CA PHE A 6 2.03 50.39 42.57
C PHE A 6 0.88 50.47 41.55
N LYS A 7 0.73 51.61 40.85
CA LYS A 7 -0.28 51.80 39.81
C LYS A 7 -0.02 50.98 38.54
N LYS A 8 1.25 50.69 38.22
CA LYS A 8 1.63 49.86 37.06
C LYS A 8 1.40 48.37 37.30
N LEU A 9 1.55 47.91 38.54
CA LEU A 9 1.31 46.50 38.92
C LEU A 9 -0.19 46.16 38.93
N LEU A 10 -1.04 47.11 39.34
CA LEU A 10 -2.50 46.93 39.34
C LEU A 10 -3.08 46.89 37.91
N ALA A 11 -2.50 47.67 36.98
CA ALA A 11 -2.90 47.64 35.57
C ALA A 11 -2.58 46.30 34.88
N ILE A 12 -1.45 45.67 35.21
CA ILE A 12 -1.08 44.35 34.66
C ILE A 12 -2.01 43.25 35.21
N CYS A 13 -2.35 43.32 36.50
CA CYS A 13 -3.26 42.34 37.12
C CYS A 13 -4.68 42.38 36.52
N LEU A 14 -5.15 43.55 36.08
CA LEU A 14 -6.48 43.74 35.50
C LEU A 14 -6.58 43.24 34.04
N VAL A 15 -5.49 43.22 33.28
CA VAL A 15 -5.46 42.66 31.92
C VAL A 15 -5.39 41.13 31.93
N ILE A 16 -4.72 40.54 32.94
CA ILE A 16 -4.58 39.08 33.06
C ILE A 16 -5.89 38.42 33.49
N THR A 17 -6.69 39.06 34.35
CA THR A 17 -8.00 38.50 34.77
C THR A 17 -9.09 38.64 33.71
N LEU A 18 -9.01 39.63 32.81
CA LEU A 18 -9.97 39.80 31.71
C LEU A 18 -9.72 38.83 30.52
N GLY A 19 -8.57 38.15 30.47
CA GLY A 19 -8.21 37.21 29.40
C GLY A 19 -8.69 35.77 29.60
N PHE A 20 -9.30 35.43 30.74
CA PHE A 20 -9.64 34.03 31.09
C PHE A 20 -11.14 33.68 30.96
N THR A 21 -11.99 34.55 30.42
CA THR A 21 -13.44 34.29 30.35
C THR A 21 -14.04 34.45 28.95
N THR A 22 -13.56 33.71 27.93
CA THR A 22 -14.35 33.44 26.71
C THR A 22 -13.81 32.22 25.93
N VAL A 23 -14.12 30.99 26.38
CA VAL A 23 -14.38 29.85 25.47
C VAL A 23 -15.42 28.94 26.12
N ALA A 24 -16.69 29.31 26.01
CA ALA A 24 -17.82 28.42 26.24
C ALA A 24 -18.81 28.64 25.10
N CYS A 25 -18.69 27.86 24.02
CA CYS A 25 -19.85 27.52 23.20
C CYS A 25 -19.57 26.28 22.35
N GLY A 26 -20.30 25.21 22.69
CA GLY A 26 -20.76 24.11 21.83
C GLY A 26 -19.88 23.63 20.69
N SER A 27 -19.28 22.45 20.89
CA SER A 27 -19.15 21.51 19.78
C SER A 27 -19.80 20.20 20.18
N ASN A 28 -20.88 19.88 19.48
CA ASN A 28 -21.56 18.61 19.55
C ASN A 28 -20.54 17.52 19.20
N ASN A 29 -20.11 16.75 20.19
CA ASN A 29 -19.41 15.50 19.93
C ASN A 29 -20.43 14.55 19.31
N VAL A 30 -20.54 14.62 17.99
CA VAL A 30 -20.98 13.51 17.16
C VAL A 30 -20.15 12.33 17.63
N ARG A 31 -20.80 11.38 18.29
CA ARG A 31 -20.27 10.03 18.42
C ARG A 31 -20.08 9.54 16.99
N SER A 32 -18.89 9.74 16.45
CA SER A 32 -18.40 8.94 15.36
C SER A 32 -18.39 7.52 15.90
N ASN A 33 -19.45 6.77 15.61
CA ASN A 33 -19.36 5.33 15.58
C ASN A 33 -18.19 5.05 14.63
N ASN A 34 -17.03 4.78 15.23
CA ASN A 34 -15.89 4.22 14.53
C ASN A 34 -16.34 2.81 14.14
N THR A 35 -17.11 2.72 13.06
CA THR A 35 -17.23 1.47 12.33
C THR A 35 -15.82 1.18 11.88
N ASN A 36 -15.14 0.31 12.63
CA ASN A 36 -13.93 -0.36 12.21
C ASN A 36 -14.27 -1.01 10.86
N PHE A 37 -14.05 -0.27 9.78
CA PHE A 37 -13.96 -0.85 8.46
C PHE A 37 -12.69 -1.68 8.51
N THR A 38 -12.86 -2.97 8.77
CA THR A 38 -11.83 -3.97 8.51
C THR A 38 -11.61 -3.95 7.00
N ASN A 39 -10.75 -3.03 6.56
CA ASN A 39 -10.28 -2.97 5.19
C ASN A 39 -9.56 -4.30 4.94
N ASN A 40 -10.19 -5.19 4.19
CA ASN A 40 -9.50 -6.30 3.53
C ASN A 40 -8.60 -5.70 2.44
N THR A 41 -7.56 -4.98 2.83
CA THR A 41 -6.35 -4.87 2.01
C THR A 41 -5.77 -6.27 1.98
N ALA A 42 -5.51 -6.81 0.79
CA ALA A 42 -4.73 -8.04 0.66
C ALA A 42 -3.49 -7.89 1.56
N GLN A 43 -3.40 -8.69 2.62
CA GLN A 43 -2.32 -8.55 3.58
C GLN A 43 -1.00 -8.73 2.82
N THR A 44 -0.15 -7.71 2.84
CA THR A 44 1.22 -7.81 2.38
C THR A 44 1.89 -8.91 3.18
N ILE A 45 2.18 -10.04 2.53
CA ILE A 45 2.82 -11.18 3.18
C ILE A 45 4.31 -10.87 3.31
N ASN A 46 4.66 -10.16 4.38
CA ASN A 46 6.03 -10.01 4.81
C ASN A 46 6.45 -11.27 5.58
N ASN A 47 7.08 -12.22 4.89
CA ASN A 47 7.66 -13.41 5.53
C ASN A 47 9.14 -13.18 5.87
N ILE A 48 9.44 -12.09 6.57
CA ILE A 48 10.79 -11.74 7.01
C ILE A 48 10.79 -11.77 8.54
N PRO A 49 11.67 -12.55 9.18
CA PRO A 49 11.78 -12.56 10.64
C PRO A 49 12.17 -11.20 11.20
N SER A 50 11.92 -10.99 12.49
CA SER A 50 12.41 -9.80 13.16
C SER A 50 13.94 -9.77 13.16
N GLY A 51 14.52 -8.62 12.91
CA GLY A 51 15.97 -8.45 12.80
C GLY A 51 16.36 -7.18 12.08
N GLN A 52 17.68 -7.00 11.96
CA GLN A 52 18.28 -5.88 11.24
C GLN A 52 18.76 -6.34 9.87
N TYR A 53 18.33 -5.65 8.82
CA TYR A 53 18.66 -6.00 7.44
C TYR A 53 19.22 -4.81 6.69
N PRO A 54 20.38 -4.93 6.02
CA PRO A 54 20.86 -3.88 5.13
C PRO A 54 19.87 -3.67 3.98
N VAL A 55 19.63 -2.41 3.61
CA VAL A 55 18.70 -2.06 2.54
C VAL A 55 19.50 -1.72 1.28
N GLN A 56 19.25 -2.45 0.20
CA GLN A 56 19.87 -2.22 -1.09
C GLN A 56 19.16 -1.13 -1.88
N GLN A 57 17.82 -1.14 -1.86
CA GLN A 57 16.94 -0.21 -2.57
C GLN A 57 15.66 -0.01 -1.78
N ALA A 58 15.04 1.17 -1.94
CA ALA A 58 13.72 1.45 -1.39
C ALA A 58 12.91 2.21 -2.44
N THR A 59 11.63 1.87 -2.54
CA THR A 59 10.67 2.54 -3.41
C THR A 59 9.46 2.96 -2.59
N PHE A 60 8.90 4.13 -2.87
CA PHE A 60 7.68 4.65 -2.26
C PHE A 60 6.64 4.95 -3.34
N ASN A 61 5.44 4.39 -3.19
CA ASN A 61 4.33 4.60 -4.10
C ASN A 61 3.31 5.58 -3.50
N ASP A 62 3.01 6.67 -4.21
CA ASP A 62 2.08 7.69 -3.75
C ASP A 62 0.60 7.40 -4.03
N VAL A 63 0.24 6.23 -4.55
CA VAL A 63 -1.16 5.80 -4.68
C VAL A 63 -1.74 5.44 -3.32
N ASP A 64 -1.00 4.61 -2.59
CA ASP A 64 -1.40 3.99 -1.34
C ASP A 64 -0.41 4.21 -0.21
N GLY A 65 0.72 4.88 -0.46
CA GLY A 65 1.74 5.17 0.54
C GLY A 65 2.56 3.95 0.93
N GLU A 66 2.61 2.93 0.08
CA GLU A 66 3.38 1.72 0.32
C GLU A 66 4.87 1.93 0.01
N TYR A 67 5.70 1.50 0.94
CA TYR A 67 7.13 1.33 0.78
C TYR A 67 7.45 -0.10 0.40
N ASN A 68 8.34 -0.30 -0.59
CA ASN A 68 8.93 -1.58 -0.93
C ASN A 68 10.44 -1.49 -0.69
N LEU A 69 10.94 -2.24 0.29
CA LEU A 69 12.35 -2.27 0.68
C LEU A 69 12.96 -3.57 0.17
N MET A 70 14.03 -3.46 -0.61
CA MET A 70 14.84 -4.62 -1.02
C MET A 70 15.98 -4.81 -0.03
N LEU A 71 15.89 -5.91 0.70
CA LEU A 71 16.76 -6.26 1.82
C LEU A 71 17.86 -7.22 1.38
N LEU A 72 19.01 -7.11 2.03
CA LEU A 72 20.12 -8.05 1.91
C LEU A 72 20.16 -8.99 3.12
N ASN A 73 20.84 -10.13 2.94
CA ASN A 73 21.06 -11.12 4.01
C ASN A 73 19.78 -11.65 4.68
N THR A 74 18.67 -11.67 3.95
CA THR A 74 17.42 -12.28 4.44
C THR A 74 17.57 -13.80 4.54
N PRO A 75 17.02 -14.46 5.58
CA PRO A 75 17.14 -15.91 5.75
C PRO A 75 16.64 -16.72 4.56
N SER A 76 17.19 -17.92 4.35
CA SER A 76 16.71 -18.82 3.30
C SER A 76 15.21 -19.11 3.47
N GLY A 77 14.45 -19.00 2.38
CA GLY A 77 13.00 -19.17 2.38
C GLY A 77 12.18 -17.90 2.69
N SER A 78 12.83 -16.78 3.02
CA SER A 78 12.19 -15.45 3.09
C SER A 78 12.33 -14.70 1.77
N ARG A 79 11.39 -13.78 1.49
CA ARG A 79 11.48 -12.89 0.32
C ARG A 79 12.40 -11.72 0.67
N PRO A 80 13.26 -11.25 -0.25
CA PRO A 80 14.11 -10.09 0.00
C PRO A 80 13.33 -8.77 -0.02
N ASN A 81 12.07 -8.77 -0.44
CA ASN A 81 11.22 -7.59 -0.48
C ASN A 81 10.34 -7.50 0.78
N PHE A 82 10.41 -6.36 1.47
CA PHE A 82 9.55 -6.01 2.59
C PHE A 82 8.64 -4.86 2.20
N MET A 83 7.32 -5.03 2.37
CA MET A 83 6.31 -4.06 1.94
C MET A 83 5.56 -3.51 3.15
N THR A 84 5.51 -2.20 3.33
CA THR A 84 4.81 -1.58 4.47
C THR A 84 4.24 -0.22 4.13
N THR A 85 3.10 0.15 4.71
CA THR A 85 2.59 1.53 4.69
C THR A 85 3.02 2.33 5.91
N ASP A 86 3.59 1.67 6.91
CA ASP A 86 3.90 2.22 8.23
C ASP A 86 5.41 2.18 8.49
N LEU A 87 6.19 2.81 7.60
CA LEU A 87 7.63 2.94 7.74
C LEU A 87 8.00 4.19 8.54
N GLN A 88 8.71 3.99 9.65
CA GLN A 88 9.41 5.08 10.31
C GLN A 88 10.83 5.20 9.76
N MET A 89 11.37 6.41 9.78
CA MET A 89 12.73 6.68 9.35
C MET A 89 13.50 7.45 10.41
N ALA A 90 14.81 7.26 10.43
CA ALA A 90 15.76 8.04 11.21
C ALA A 90 17.06 8.19 10.40
N ARG A 91 17.78 9.29 10.58
CA ARG A 91 19.15 9.45 10.08
C ARG A 91 20.08 8.58 10.93
N LEU A 92 21.08 7.98 10.31
CA LEU A 92 22.23 7.40 11.03
C LEU A 92 23.06 8.53 11.66
N THR A 93 23.62 8.30 12.84
CA THR A 93 24.54 9.28 13.42
C THR A 93 25.88 9.26 12.69
N ASP A 94 26.64 10.35 12.79
CA ASP A 94 27.91 10.45 12.10
C ASP A 94 28.90 9.41 12.66
N GLU A 95 28.84 9.09 13.97
CA GLU A 95 29.64 8.04 14.61
C GLU A 95 29.30 6.64 14.08
N GLU A 96 28.03 6.38 13.76
CA GLU A 96 27.59 5.11 13.17
C GLU A 96 28.09 4.96 11.73
N ILE A 97 28.10 6.05 10.97
CA ILE A 97 28.61 6.08 9.59
C ILE A 97 30.13 5.90 9.59
N GLU A 98 30.84 6.55 10.51
CA GLU A 98 32.29 6.37 10.71
C GLU A 98 32.64 4.94 11.13
N ALA A 99 31.77 4.29 11.91
CA ALA A 99 31.88 2.86 12.22
C ALA A 99 31.55 1.93 11.04
N GLY A 100 31.22 2.47 9.87
CA GLY A 100 30.95 1.73 8.64
C GLY A 100 29.51 1.20 8.52
N LYS A 101 28.57 1.67 9.34
CA LYS A 101 27.15 1.28 9.19
C LYS A 101 26.58 1.89 7.90
N GLN A 102 25.94 1.04 7.12
CA GLN A 102 25.17 1.44 5.94
C GLN A 102 23.68 1.56 6.27
N THR A 103 22.89 2.05 5.32
CA THR A 103 21.44 2.10 5.45
C THR A 103 20.87 0.71 5.75
N TYR A 104 20.05 0.61 6.80
CA TYR A 104 19.44 -0.63 7.24
C TYR A 104 18.00 -0.42 7.70
N VAL A 105 17.24 -1.49 7.78
CA VAL A 105 15.91 -1.52 8.41
C VAL A 105 15.92 -2.49 9.58
N GLU A 106 15.36 -2.05 10.70
CA GLU A 106 15.01 -2.91 11.81
C GLU A 106 13.54 -3.30 11.68
N ILE A 107 13.28 -4.60 11.56
CA ILE A 107 11.95 -5.18 11.42
C ILE A 107 11.57 -5.84 12.74
N ASN A 108 10.39 -5.51 13.25
CA ASN A 108 9.80 -6.16 14.42
C ASN A 108 8.32 -6.46 14.14
N GLY A 109 8.07 -7.65 13.60
CA GLY A 109 6.74 -8.06 13.13
C GLY A 109 6.26 -7.16 11.99
N SER A 110 5.21 -6.37 12.24
CA SER A 110 4.67 -5.40 11.27
C SER A 110 5.34 -4.03 11.32
N ASN A 111 6.08 -3.72 12.38
CA ASN A 111 6.73 -2.43 12.55
C ASN A 111 8.09 -2.45 11.87
N ALA A 112 8.43 -1.38 11.17
CA ALA A 112 9.73 -1.22 10.54
C ALA A 112 10.27 0.19 10.78
N VAL A 113 11.55 0.25 11.16
CA VAL A 113 12.30 1.49 11.33
C VAL A 113 13.50 1.45 10.40
N MET A 114 13.55 2.34 9.44
CA MET A 114 14.67 2.46 8.51
C MET A 114 15.64 3.53 8.99
N HIS A 115 16.90 3.16 9.12
CA HIS A 115 18.00 4.06 9.43
C HIS A 115 18.75 4.38 8.14
N LEU A 116 18.75 5.64 7.75
CA LEU A 116 19.26 6.11 6.46
C LEU A 116 20.54 6.91 6.62
N THR A 117 21.48 6.67 5.72
CA THR A 117 22.58 7.59 5.45
C THR A 117 22.05 8.82 4.70
N GLU A 118 22.81 9.92 4.72
CA GLU A 118 22.40 11.17 4.06
C GLU A 118 22.31 11.07 2.53
N ASP A 119 23.11 10.17 1.93
CA ASP A 119 23.19 9.94 0.50
C ASP A 119 22.13 8.95 -0.02
N PHE A 120 21.48 8.19 0.86
CA PHE A 120 20.49 7.20 0.46
C PHE A 120 19.28 7.88 -0.18
N ARG A 121 18.80 7.29 -1.28
CA ARG A 121 17.65 7.79 -2.04
C ARG A 121 16.58 6.72 -2.13
N ILE A 122 15.36 7.11 -1.86
CA ILE A 122 14.16 6.30 -2.04
C ILE A 122 13.60 6.64 -3.42
N GLU A 123 13.38 5.64 -4.27
CA GLU A 123 12.67 5.85 -5.53
C GLU A 123 11.24 6.30 -5.23
N TYR A 124 10.84 7.43 -5.79
CA TYR A 124 9.50 8.00 -5.62
C TYR A 124 8.68 7.74 -6.87
N ILE A 125 7.61 6.98 -6.73
CA ILE A 125 6.64 6.73 -7.79
C ILE A 125 5.46 7.67 -7.59
N HIS A 126 5.35 8.65 -8.48
CA HIS A 126 4.22 9.56 -8.57
C HIS A 126 3.17 9.03 -9.53
N ASN A 127 1.90 9.03 -9.11
CA ASN A 127 0.77 8.60 -9.91
C ASN A 127 -0.20 9.77 -10.07
N GLU A 128 -0.29 10.25 -11.30
CA GLU A 128 -1.21 11.28 -11.72
C GLU A 128 -2.59 10.65 -11.91
N THR A 129 -3.56 11.12 -11.14
CA THR A 129 -4.95 10.64 -11.18
C THR A 129 -5.85 11.67 -11.87
N GLU A 130 -6.71 11.20 -12.77
CA GLU A 130 -7.69 12.03 -13.50
C GLU A 130 -9.09 11.43 -13.35
N THR A 131 -10.10 12.29 -13.20
CA THR A 131 -11.51 11.88 -13.17
C THR A 131 -12.06 11.81 -14.58
N VAL A 132 -12.21 10.59 -15.12
CA VAL A 132 -12.74 10.32 -16.45
C VAL A 132 -14.19 9.84 -16.36
N THR A 133 -15.04 10.24 -17.31
CA THR A 133 -16.40 9.70 -17.40
C THR A 133 -16.37 8.37 -18.14
N ASN A 134 -16.76 7.28 -17.49
CA ASN A 134 -16.82 5.96 -18.10
C ASN A 134 -17.90 5.95 -19.20
N PRO A 135 -17.54 5.66 -20.46
CA PRO A 135 -18.47 5.72 -21.60
C PRO A 135 -19.58 4.67 -21.52
N ASN A 136 -19.37 3.58 -20.78
CA ASN A 136 -20.33 2.49 -20.66
C ASN A 136 -21.35 2.70 -19.53
N THR A 137 -20.96 3.42 -18.48
CA THR A 137 -21.79 3.57 -17.26
C THR A 137 -22.23 5.02 -17.02
N GLY A 138 -21.64 5.99 -17.72
CA GLY A 138 -21.86 7.43 -17.52
C GLY A 138 -21.38 7.95 -16.16
N ARG A 139 -20.66 7.12 -15.39
CA ARG A 139 -20.17 7.48 -14.06
C ARG A 139 -18.77 8.07 -14.14
N GLN A 140 -18.49 9.03 -13.27
CA GLN A 140 -17.15 9.55 -13.09
C GLN A 140 -16.31 8.53 -12.32
N GLU A 141 -15.17 8.16 -12.89
CA GLU A 141 -14.20 7.23 -12.34
C GLU A 141 -12.83 7.91 -12.29
N THR A 142 -12.15 7.86 -11.14
CA THR A 142 -10.77 8.32 -11.06
C THR A 142 -9.83 7.20 -11.48
N VAL A 143 -9.01 7.47 -12.50
CA VAL A 143 -8.06 6.53 -13.08
C VAL A 143 -6.64 7.11 -13.02
N ILE A 144 -5.65 6.24 -12.92
CA ILE A 144 -4.23 6.64 -13.03
C ILE A 144 -3.94 6.82 -14.51
N VAL A 145 -3.66 8.06 -14.92
CA VAL A 145 -3.40 8.41 -16.33
C VAL A 145 -1.92 8.41 -16.66
N ARG A 146 -1.07 8.65 -15.64
CA ARG A 146 0.37 8.72 -15.83
C ARG A 146 1.10 8.31 -14.56
N GLN A 147 2.19 7.60 -14.75
CA GLN A 147 3.16 7.29 -13.70
C GLN A 147 4.47 8.00 -14.01
N GLN A 148 5.05 8.66 -13.01
CA GLN A 148 6.34 9.35 -13.12
C GLN A 148 7.26 8.88 -11.99
N SER A 149 8.52 8.57 -12.32
CA SER A 149 9.53 8.22 -11.34
C SER A 149 10.41 9.43 -11.01
N SER A 150 10.79 9.56 -9.74
CA SER A 150 11.78 10.49 -9.24
C SER A 150 12.53 9.85 -8.07
N PHE A 151 13.38 10.61 -7.39
CA PHE A 151 14.08 10.18 -6.20
C PHE A 151 13.79 11.12 -5.05
N TRP A 152 13.64 10.54 -3.86
CA TRP A 152 13.43 11.24 -2.61
C TRP A 152 14.57 10.98 -1.64
N SER A 153 15.19 12.04 -1.14
CA SER A 153 16.21 11.99 -0.09
C SER A 153 15.71 12.74 1.14
N PRO A 154 15.13 12.02 2.14
CA PRO A 154 14.49 12.64 3.31
C PRO A 154 15.43 13.53 4.14
N PHE A 155 16.72 13.18 4.19
CA PHE A 155 17.71 13.86 5.03
C PHE A 155 18.81 14.59 4.25
N ALA A 156 18.67 14.70 2.91
CA ALA A 156 19.66 15.42 2.11
C ALA A 156 19.73 16.90 2.50
N GLY A 157 20.92 17.38 2.86
CA GLY A 157 21.14 18.78 3.25
C GLY A 157 20.69 19.12 4.68
N ALA A 158 20.29 18.12 5.47
CA ALA A 158 20.05 18.29 6.89
C ALA A 158 21.40 18.32 7.62
N ILE A 159 22.04 19.49 7.68
CA ILE A 159 23.31 19.66 8.39
C ILE A 159 23.05 19.51 9.90
N ALA A 160 23.74 18.56 10.54
CA ALA A 160 23.66 18.26 11.97
C ALA A 160 24.16 19.39 12.91
N GLY A 161 24.33 20.61 12.38
CA GLY A 161 25.27 21.58 12.93
C GLY A 161 24.79 22.48 14.07
N GLN A 162 23.50 22.81 14.24
CA GLN A 162 23.16 23.86 15.23
C GLN A 162 21.82 23.79 15.98
N ALA A 163 20.80 23.01 15.59
CA ALA A 163 19.54 22.98 16.37
C ALA A 163 18.63 21.76 16.16
N ILE A 164 18.96 20.88 15.21
CA ILE A 164 18.09 19.78 14.76
C ILE A 164 18.69 18.40 15.13
N GLY A 165 19.91 18.38 15.67
CA GLY A 165 20.77 17.20 15.87
C GLY A 165 20.31 16.17 16.92
N SER A 166 19.05 16.15 17.32
CA SER A 166 18.49 15.00 18.07
C SER A 166 17.17 14.51 17.49
N MET A 167 16.49 15.32 16.68
CA MET A 167 15.18 14.97 16.14
C MET A 167 15.30 14.07 14.92
N LEU A 168 16.34 14.26 14.09
CA LEU A 168 16.56 13.47 12.88
C LEU A 168 17.04 12.04 13.19
N PHE A 169 17.65 11.84 14.36
CA PHE A 169 18.17 10.53 14.78
C PHE A 169 17.10 9.67 15.49
N ARG A 170 15.86 10.17 15.58
CA ARG A 170 14.74 9.45 16.20
C ARG A 170 13.79 8.94 15.13
N PRO A 171 13.25 7.72 15.29
CA PRO A 171 12.25 7.17 14.37
C PRO A 171 11.02 8.07 14.29
N GLN A 172 10.72 8.54 13.08
CA GLN A 172 9.55 9.36 12.78
C GLN A 172 8.94 9.00 11.44
N TYR A 173 7.66 9.33 11.27
CA TYR A 173 7.02 9.29 9.97
C TYR A 173 7.37 10.56 9.20
N TYR A 174 7.73 10.41 7.94
CA TYR A 174 8.00 11.52 7.03
C TYR A 174 7.10 11.43 5.81
N VAL A 175 6.66 12.60 5.35
CA VAL A 175 5.92 12.76 4.11
C VAL A 175 6.85 13.44 3.09
N PRO A 176 6.98 12.90 1.86
CA PRO A 176 7.74 13.56 0.80
C PRO A 176 7.25 14.99 0.55
N PRO A 177 8.11 15.94 0.14
CA PRO A 177 7.68 17.27 -0.25
C PRO A 177 6.78 17.25 -1.50
N VAL A 178 6.21 18.40 -1.86
CA VAL A 178 5.40 18.54 -3.07
C VAL A 178 6.20 18.07 -4.29
N PHE A 179 5.63 17.11 -5.04
CA PHE A 179 6.25 16.59 -6.25
C PHE A 179 6.36 17.67 -7.33
N GLN A 180 7.53 17.76 -7.97
CA GLN A 180 7.78 18.62 -9.12
C GLN A 180 8.41 17.78 -10.24
N PRO A 181 7.83 17.76 -11.45
CA PRO A 181 8.39 17.01 -12.56
C PRO A 181 9.83 17.41 -12.86
N GLY A 182 10.72 16.42 -13.01
CA GLY A 182 12.12 16.63 -13.39
C GLY A 182 13.06 17.05 -12.25
N VAL A 183 12.55 17.24 -11.03
CA VAL A 183 13.37 17.61 -9.87
C VAL A 183 13.33 16.49 -8.81
N PRO A 184 14.50 16.02 -8.31
CA PRO A 184 14.55 15.12 -7.16
C PRO A 184 13.98 15.77 -5.90
N LEU A 185 13.20 15.03 -5.13
CA LEU A 185 12.63 15.46 -3.87
C LEU A 185 13.73 15.45 -2.80
N ARG A 186 13.98 16.58 -2.15
CA ARG A 186 14.97 16.72 -1.07
C ARG A 186 14.30 17.19 0.21
N GLY A 187 14.73 16.65 1.34
CA GLY A 187 14.09 16.93 2.63
C GLY A 187 12.73 16.23 2.75
N PHE A 188 11.87 16.74 3.61
CA PHE A 188 10.52 16.23 3.84
C PHE A 188 9.51 17.38 3.82
N GLY A 189 8.28 17.10 3.37
CA GLY A 189 7.19 18.08 3.39
C GLY A 189 6.46 18.16 4.75
N GLY A 190 6.53 17.09 5.53
CA GLY A 190 5.96 17.01 6.88
C GLY A 190 6.54 15.82 7.65
N TYR A 191 6.44 15.87 8.97
CA TYR A 191 6.95 14.81 9.86
C TYR A 191 6.15 14.71 11.16
N GLY A 192 6.24 13.58 11.85
CA GLY A 192 5.57 13.37 13.13
C GLY A 192 5.85 12.01 13.76
N SER A 193 5.46 11.84 15.02
CA SER A 193 5.56 10.54 15.71
C SER A 193 4.48 9.54 15.26
N SER A 194 3.42 10.05 14.62
CA SER A 194 2.42 9.26 13.90
C SER A 194 2.31 9.74 12.44
N TYR A 195 1.83 8.86 11.56
CA TYR A 195 1.57 9.22 10.16
C TYR A 195 0.55 10.36 10.04
N SER A 196 -0.51 10.36 10.87
CA SER A 196 -1.50 11.45 10.88
C SER A 196 -0.88 12.80 11.22
N GLN A 197 0.01 12.85 12.23
CA GLN A 197 0.72 14.06 12.60
C GLN A 197 1.65 14.54 11.47
N ALA A 198 2.31 13.61 10.77
CA ALA A 198 3.15 13.96 9.62
C ALA A 198 2.34 14.57 8.46
N VAL A 199 1.15 14.03 8.20
CA VAL A 199 0.20 14.57 7.22
C VAL A 199 -0.32 15.95 7.63
N ASP A 200 -0.64 16.15 8.91
CA ASP A 200 -1.12 17.45 9.41
C ASP A 200 -0.02 18.52 9.37
N SER A 201 1.22 18.14 9.72
CA SER A 201 2.41 18.99 9.53
C SER A 201 2.58 19.38 8.06
N TYR A 202 2.46 18.42 7.14
CA TYR A 202 2.54 18.69 5.71
C TYR A 202 1.48 19.70 5.25
N ARG A 203 0.21 19.50 5.66
CA ARG A 203 -0.90 20.38 5.31
C ARG A 203 -0.70 21.80 5.83
N SER A 204 -0.21 21.95 7.06
CA SER A 204 0.10 23.25 7.65
C SER A 204 1.20 23.98 6.89
N ASN A 205 2.20 23.27 6.37
CA ASN A 205 3.34 23.86 5.67
C ASN A 205 3.04 24.19 4.21
N HIS A 206 2.22 23.37 3.53
CA HIS A 206 2.02 23.45 2.08
C HIS A 206 0.60 23.86 1.66
N ASN A 207 -0.33 24.06 2.62
CA ASN A 207 -1.74 24.33 2.38
C ASN A 207 -2.42 23.33 1.41
N THR A 208 -1.88 22.12 1.30
CA THR A 208 -2.36 21.07 0.39
C THR A 208 -2.30 19.72 1.08
N VAL A 209 -3.16 18.80 0.63
CA VAL A 209 -3.16 17.42 1.08
C VAL A 209 -2.04 16.65 0.36
N PRO A 210 -1.26 15.79 1.04
CA PRO A 210 -0.26 14.94 0.40
C PRO A 210 -0.83 14.11 -0.76
N PRO A 211 -0.05 13.82 -1.81
CA PRO A 211 -0.51 13.01 -2.95
C PRO A 211 -1.14 11.66 -2.53
N VAL A 212 -0.53 10.98 -1.55
CA VAL A 212 -1.00 9.71 -0.99
C VAL A 212 -2.43 9.79 -0.48
N GLU A 213 -2.73 10.82 0.30
CA GLU A 213 -4.05 10.98 0.90
C GLU A 213 -5.11 11.32 -0.15
N ARG A 214 -4.73 12.09 -1.19
CA ARG A 214 -5.62 12.38 -2.33
C ARG A 214 -5.93 11.11 -3.12
N ASN A 215 -4.90 10.33 -3.45
CA ASN A 215 -5.03 9.13 -4.27
C ASN A 215 -5.76 8.00 -3.53
N ARG A 216 -5.51 7.82 -2.23
CA ARG A 216 -6.24 6.84 -1.39
C ARG A 216 -7.75 7.08 -1.40
N GLN A 217 -8.17 8.35 -1.33
CA GLN A 217 -9.58 8.73 -1.37
C GLN A 217 -10.18 8.51 -2.76
N SER A 218 -9.48 8.90 -3.82
CA SER A 218 -10.04 8.88 -5.18
C SER A 218 -10.04 7.49 -5.82
N VAL A 219 -9.00 6.68 -5.61
CA VAL A 219 -8.82 5.36 -6.24
C VAL A 219 -9.64 4.27 -5.56
N ARG A 220 -9.87 4.36 -4.23
CA ARG A 220 -10.66 3.34 -3.51
C ARG A 220 -12.17 3.55 -3.63
N THR A 221 -12.62 4.80 -3.74
CA THR A 221 -14.06 5.11 -3.79
C THR A 221 -14.75 4.59 -5.06
N THR A 222 -14.03 4.45 -6.17
CA THR A 222 -14.56 3.91 -7.43
C THR A 222 -14.83 2.39 -7.40
N GLY A 223 -14.32 1.66 -6.40
CA GLY A 223 -14.52 0.21 -6.26
C GLY A 223 -15.74 -0.22 -5.43
N THR A 224 -16.48 0.72 -4.82
CA THR A 224 -17.57 0.34 -3.90
C THR A 224 -18.90 0.22 -4.66
N ILE A 225 -19.23 -1.00 -5.07
CA ILE A 225 -20.61 -1.36 -5.46
C ILE A 225 -21.47 -1.13 -4.22
N ARG A 226 -22.37 -0.14 -4.28
CA ARG A 226 -23.39 0.10 -3.24
C ARG A 226 -24.19 -1.19 -3.05
N ASN A 227 -24.10 -1.74 -1.85
CA ASN A 227 -25.06 -2.73 -1.38
C ASN A 227 -26.41 -2.02 -1.28
N SER A 228 -27.32 -2.31 -2.20
CA SER A 228 -28.68 -1.77 -2.19
C SER A 228 -29.44 -2.33 -0.99
N GLN A 229 -29.67 -1.51 0.03
CA GLN A 229 -30.74 -1.75 0.99
C GLN A 229 -32.07 -1.34 0.37
N THR A 230 -32.90 -2.32 -0.01
CA THR A 230 -34.37 -2.28 0.13
C THR A 230 -34.93 -3.67 -0.16
N GLY A 231 -35.66 -4.25 0.80
CA GLY A 231 -36.57 -5.37 0.54
C GLY A 231 -36.39 -6.55 1.49
N ALA A 232 -37.21 -6.60 2.53
CA ALA A 232 -37.40 -7.80 3.34
C ALA A 232 -37.82 -8.98 2.44
N VAL A 233 -37.01 -10.04 2.41
CA VAL A 233 -37.43 -11.36 1.91
C VAL A 233 -37.09 -12.39 2.98
N ARG A 234 -38.12 -12.80 3.74
CA ARG A 234 -38.11 -14.04 4.52
C ARG A 234 -38.00 -15.20 3.51
N GLY A 235 -37.01 -16.07 3.65
CA GLY A 235 -36.87 -17.23 2.75
C GLY A 235 -35.86 -18.29 3.18
N ARG A 236 -36.37 -19.29 3.90
CA ARG A 236 -35.90 -20.68 4.12
C ARG A 236 -34.39 -20.97 4.21
N THR A 237 -34.01 -21.46 5.38
CA THR A 237 -32.89 -22.38 5.60
C THR A 237 -33.00 -23.61 4.70
N LEU A 238 -31.97 -23.86 3.89
CA LEU A 238 -31.70 -25.16 3.27
C LEU A 238 -30.19 -25.42 3.33
N SER A 239 -29.88 -26.54 3.95
CA SER A 239 -28.56 -27.07 4.23
C SER A 239 -27.88 -27.55 2.95
N GLY A 240 -26.56 -27.29 2.83
CA GLY A 240 -25.66 -28.10 2.02
C GLY A 240 -25.24 -27.55 0.65
N THR A 241 -23.91 -27.47 0.49
CA THR A 241 -23.11 -27.47 -0.76
C THR A 241 -22.81 -26.14 -1.49
N ARG A 242 -21.55 -25.73 -1.33
CA ARG A 242 -20.65 -25.10 -2.33
C ARG A 242 -20.91 -23.63 -2.71
N ALA A 243 -20.24 -22.73 -1.98
CA ALA A 243 -19.98 -21.37 -2.45
C ALA A 243 -19.08 -21.44 -3.70
N THR A 244 -19.64 -21.17 -4.88
CA THR A 244 -18.87 -20.79 -6.06
C THR A 244 -18.90 -19.26 -6.10
N GLY A 245 -17.71 -18.65 -6.00
CA GLY A 245 -17.56 -17.20 -5.99
C GLY A 245 -18.17 -16.59 -7.25
N SER A 246 -19.09 -15.65 -7.07
CA SER A 246 -19.62 -14.82 -8.15
C SER A 246 -18.57 -13.78 -8.54
N GLY A 247 -17.65 -14.19 -9.42
CA GLY A 247 -16.85 -13.29 -10.22
C GLY A 247 -17.74 -12.56 -11.22
N VAL A 248 -17.62 -11.23 -11.26
CA VAL A 248 -18.28 -10.38 -12.24
C VAL A 248 -17.64 -10.65 -13.61
N GLY A 249 -18.35 -11.38 -14.47
CA GLY A 249 -17.98 -11.64 -15.85
C GLY A 249 -19.22 -11.56 -16.72
N SER A 250 -19.59 -10.34 -17.13
CA SER A 250 -20.67 -10.12 -18.08
C SER A 250 -20.21 -10.51 -19.49
N SER A 251 -20.58 -11.71 -19.93
CA SER A 251 -20.48 -12.12 -21.33
C SER A 251 -21.87 -12.46 -21.86
N ASN A 252 -22.66 -11.44 -22.16
CA ASN A 252 -23.87 -11.59 -22.99
C ASN A 252 -23.47 -11.44 -24.47
N LEU A 253 -22.83 -12.47 -25.03
CA LEU A 253 -22.77 -12.62 -26.48
C LEU A 253 -24.11 -13.20 -26.96
N ARG A 254 -25.03 -12.31 -27.34
CA ARG A 254 -26.19 -12.65 -28.15
C ARG A 254 -25.69 -13.07 -29.54
N ASN A 255 -25.71 -14.36 -29.84
CA ASN A 255 -25.53 -14.83 -31.21
C ASN A 255 -26.90 -14.98 -31.87
N SER A 256 -27.31 -13.96 -32.62
CA SER A 256 -28.38 -14.07 -33.61
C SER A 256 -27.86 -14.85 -34.82
N GLY A 257 -28.53 -15.93 -35.22
CA GLY A 257 -28.16 -16.66 -36.42
C GLY A 257 -28.91 -17.97 -36.60
N THR A 258 -30.02 -17.89 -37.30
CA THR A 258 -30.82 -18.97 -37.88
C THR A 258 -29.96 -19.92 -38.72
N SER A 259 -30.10 -21.24 -38.56
CA SER A 259 -29.95 -22.26 -39.62
C SER A 259 -30.37 -23.65 -39.11
N ASN A 260 -31.41 -24.21 -39.73
CA ASN A 260 -31.82 -25.60 -39.62
C ASN A 260 -30.74 -26.53 -40.21
N SER A 261 -30.40 -27.62 -39.50
CA SER A 261 -30.01 -28.88 -40.16
C SER A 261 -30.07 -30.05 -39.17
N THR A 262 -30.88 -31.02 -39.55
CA THR A 262 -31.12 -32.32 -38.93
C THR A 262 -29.93 -33.25 -39.14
N THR A 263 -29.14 -33.61 -38.12
CA THR A 263 -28.38 -34.88 -38.16
C THR A 263 -27.87 -35.39 -36.79
N ARG A 264 -28.34 -36.61 -36.46
CA ARG A 264 -27.67 -37.75 -35.77
C ARG A 264 -27.08 -37.63 -34.36
N GLN A 265 -27.68 -38.46 -33.50
CA GLN A 265 -27.07 -39.45 -32.59
C GLN A 265 -25.82 -39.05 -31.79
N ARG A 266 -26.00 -38.92 -30.47
CA ARG A 266 -24.91 -38.98 -29.48
C ARG A 266 -24.96 -40.32 -28.76
N ASN A 267 -23.93 -41.14 -28.98
CA ASN A 267 -23.50 -42.16 -28.03
C ASN A 267 -22.06 -41.84 -27.59
N ASN A 268 -21.90 -41.90 -26.27
CA ASN A 268 -20.70 -42.24 -25.50
C ASN A 268 -19.52 -41.27 -25.27
N SER A 269 -19.00 -41.47 -24.06
CA SER A 269 -17.72 -41.07 -23.43
C SER A 269 -17.73 -39.69 -22.78
N SER A 270 -17.24 -39.46 -21.55
CA SER A 270 -16.61 -40.32 -20.53
C SER A 270 -16.44 -39.47 -19.27
N PHE A 271 -16.64 -40.03 -18.07
CA PHE A 271 -16.00 -39.54 -16.84
C PHE A 271 -15.55 -40.74 -16.02
N GLY A 272 -14.26 -41.04 -16.09
CA GLY A 272 -13.60 -42.11 -15.34
C GLY A 272 -12.73 -41.52 -14.24
N THR A 273 -13.13 -41.75 -13.00
CA THR A 273 -12.35 -41.55 -11.79
C THR A 273 -11.33 -42.66 -11.59
N ASN A 274 -10.12 -42.27 -11.17
CA ASN A 274 -9.12 -43.13 -10.55
C ASN A 274 -9.72 -43.99 -9.43
N ARG A 275 -9.37 -45.29 -9.40
CA ARG A 275 -8.99 -46.00 -8.17
C ARG A 275 -8.26 -47.31 -8.46
N THR A 276 -7.11 -47.38 -7.81
CA THR A 276 -6.15 -48.46 -7.60
C THR A 276 -6.79 -49.78 -7.17
N ASN A 277 -6.35 -50.92 -7.73
CA ASN A 277 -5.98 -52.07 -6.89
C ASN A 277 -5.04 -53.06 -7.58
N THR A 278 -4.11 -53.52 -6.78
CA THR A 278 -3.01 -54.45 -6.99
C THR A 278 -3.50 -55.87 -7.27
N ARG A 279 -2.93 -56.59 -8.27
CA ARG A 279 -2.59 -58.03 -8.18
C ARG A 279 -1.92 -58.59 -9.46
N ARG A 280 -0.74 -59.17 -9.23
CA ARG A 280 -0.18 -60.42 -9.80
C ARG A 280 -0.05 -60.57 -11.35
N THR A 281 1.21 -60.52 -11.77
CA THR A 281 1.93 -61.35 -12.78
C THR A 281 1.34 -62.75 -13.10
N PRO A 282 1.76 -63.47 -14.19
CA PRO A 282 2.71 -63.12 -15.27
C PRO A 282 2.33 -63.64 -16.70
N VAL A 283 3.26 -63.48 -17.66
CA VAL A 283 3.64 -64.40 -18.76
C VAL A 283 3.17 -64.11 -20.20
N ARG A 284 4.21 -63.98 -21.05
CA ARG A 284 4.41 -64.36 -22.47
C ARG A 284 4.00 -63.44 -23.63
N ARG A 285 5.09 -63.15 -24.39
CA ARG A 285 5.28 -63.31 -25.84
C ARG A 285 5.10 -62.07 -26.74
N THR A 286 6.24 -61.41 -26.96
CA THR A 286 6.83 -61.03 -28.28
C THR A 286 6.52 -61.98 -29.45
N PRO A 287 6.85 -61.65 -30.73
CA PRO A 287 7.29 -60.39 -31.37
C PRO A 287 6.64 -60.11 -32.76
N THR A 288 6.89 -58.93 -33.35
CA THR A 288 7.24 -58.70 -34.79
C THR A 288 7.50 -57.20 -34.98
N ARG A 289 8.74 -56.70 -35.06
CA ARG A 289 9.61 -56.58 -36.25
C ARG A 289 8.92 -56.07 -37.53
N ARG A 290 9.22 -54.82 -37.89
CA ARG A 290 9.60 -54.31 -39.24
C ARG A 290 10.09 -52.87 -39.02
N SER A 291 11.40 -52.60 -39.11
CA SER A 291 12.11 -52.08 -40.32
C SER A 291 11.47 -50.78 -40.81
N SER A 292 12.14 -49.68 -41.13
CA SER A 292 13.52 -49.33 -41.44
C SER A 292 13.42 -47.89 -41.96
N GLY A 293 14.38 -47.01 -41.71
CA GLY A 293 14.34 -45.69 -42.34
C GLY A 293 15.41 -44.72 -41.88
N PHE A 294 16.63 -44.94 -42.33
CA PHE A 294 17.73 -43.95 -42.28
C PHE A 294 17.51 -42.84 -43.32
N GLY A 295 17.93 -41.62 -42.98
CA GLY A 295 18.13 -40.48 -43.89
C GLY A 295 17.99 -39.17 -43.12
N ARG A 296 19.05 -38.50 -42.60
CA ARG A 296 20.30 -38.00 -43.18
C ARG A 296 20.10 -36.94 -44.29
N ARG A 297 20.19 -35.66 -43.93
CA ARG A 297 21.24 -34.68 -44.35
C ARG A 297 20.72 -33.26 -44.62
N ARG A 298 21.43 -32.30 -43.98
CA ARG A 298 21.98 -31.01 -44.48
C ARG A 298 20.96 -29.95 -44.92
N ARG A 299 21.08 -28.68 -44.54
CA ARG A 299 22.25 -27.82 -44.36
C ARG A 299 22.21 -27.04 -43.06
#